data_AF-A0A7Z0I3E8-F1
#
_entry.id   AF-A0A7Z0I3E8-F1
#
_cell.length_a   1.000
_cell.length_b   1.000
_cell.length_c   1.000
_cell.angle_alpha   90.00
_cell.angle_beta   90.00
_cell.angle_gamma   90.00
#
_symmetry.space_group_name_H-M   'P 1'
#
loop_
_entity.id
_entity.type
_entity.pdbx_description
1 polymer ?
#
loop_
_entity_poly.entity_id
_entity_poly.type
_entity_poly.pdbx_seq_one_letter_code
_entity_poly.pdbx_strand_id
1 'polypeptide(L)'
;MKPRTPSVYDESDAFVIDAEEVEQASEDDLWFLPGPMEDEPDYLTPGPRAVPRETEVLDDWRKAEGGQAARLARVAGRIGALDDRLKRGPEGWRHRLALMEAADLSWQGGDRISQDRLALWISLRLSGVQDDMAALARVGWAVRRLTGGPGPEQDLSAFLDRRDPENLSDETEPFVDRASGWLDLMGQAAELHTITRAAMGFHLWRLAGLGQLGCRMEAAVAAARIAASEGRGAVFAPLAMGGAGGLRAGGSSFERLARWLDGIETACLTAMRQLDDIEAWSARAEAEMTPLSGRTPPGLRAVLAEWPLVSAPMAEALTGASRAAVQRNLAWMQARGLIREVTGQGRFRMWKATN
;
A
#
# COMPACT_ATOMS: atom_id res chain seq x y z
N MET A 1 -76.24 -0.38 27.26
CA MET A 1 -77.42 0.47 27.50
C MET A 1 -76.95 1.92 27.51
N LYS A 2 -77.62 2.79 26.77
CA LYS A 2 -77.23 4.19 26.49
C LYS A 2 -77.37 5.11 27.75
N PRO A 3 -76.83 6.35 27.71
CA PRO A 3 -76.11 7.04 28.77
C PRO A 3 -77.01 7.96 29.63
N ARG A 4 -76.43 8.58 30.66
CA ARG A 4 -76.96 9.82 31.26
C ARG A 4 -75.86 10.58 32.01
N THR A 5 -75.48 11.73 31.47
CA THR A 5 -75.07 12.92 32.22
C THR A 5 -76.22 13.92 32.01
N PRO A 6 -76.58 14.82 32.95
CA PRO A 6 -75.71 15.94 33.36
C PRO A 6 -75.96 16.52 34.78
N SER A 7 -75.07 17.39 35.25
CA SER A 7 -75.34 18.78 35.72
C SER A 7 -74.21 19.25 36.65
N VAL A 8 -73.42 20.25 36.23
CA VAL A 8 -73.49 21.69 36.57
C VAL A 8 -72.92 22.00 37.97
N TYR A 9 -71.76 22.69 37.96
CA TYR A 9 -71.33 23.86 38.77
C TYR A 9 -72.03 24.10 40.12
N ASP A 10 -71.40 24.49 41.23
CA ASP A 10 -70.15 25.21 41.53
C ASP A 10 -69.95 25.16 43.07
N GLU A 11 -68.89 25.81 43.55
CA GLU A 11 -68.62 26.29 44.91
C GLU A 11 -67.68 25.45 45.78
N SER A 12 -66.40 25.67 45.48
CA SER A 12 -65.37 26.15 46.43
C SER A 12 -65.45 25.71 47.88
N ASP A 13 -64.43 24.97 48.33
CA ASP A 13 -63.73 25.38 49.54
C ASP A 13 -62.24 24.99 49.49
N ALA A 14 -61.41 25.98 49.77
CA ALA A 14 -59.96 25.93 49.65
C ALA A 14 -59.33 25.24 50.87
N PHE A 15 -58.44 24.28 50.62
CA PHE A 15 -57.43 23.86 51.59
C PHE A 15 -56.05 24.21 51.04
N VAL A 16 -55.46 25.22 51.67
CA VAL A 16 -54.08 25.69 51.49
C VAL A 16 -53.13 24.59 51.96
N ILE A 17 -52.31 24.06 51.06
CA ILE A 17 -51.12 23.27 51.38
C ILE A 17 -49.94 24.18 51.07
N ASP A 18 -49.24 24.58 52.12
CA ASP A 18 -48.00 25.34 52.09
C ASP A 18 -46.91 24.45 51.48
N ALA A 19 -46.61 24.68 50.20
CA ALA A 19 -45.51 24.02 49.50
C ALA A 19 -44.34 25.00 49.52
N GLU A 20 -43.30 24.64 50.29
CA GLU A 20 -42.00 25.30 50.27
C GLU A 20 -41.61 25.59 48.80
N GLU A 21 -41.45 26.87 48.48
CA GLU A 21 -40.95 27.33 47.19
C GLU A 21 -39.61 26.65 46.92
N VAL A 22 -39.62 25.68 46.01
CA VAL A 22 -38.40 25.18 45.38
C VAL A 22 -37.84 26.37 44.60
N GLU A 23 -36.74 26.97 45.09
CA GLU A 23 -35.98 27.97 44.36
C GLU A 23 -35.76 27.45 42.93
N GLN A 24 -36.39 28.12 41.96
CA GLN A 24 -36.18 27.83 40.55
C GLN A 24 -34.70 28.09 40.26
N ALA A 25 -33.95 27.03 39.97
CA ALA A 25 -32.60 27.14 39.45
C ALA A 25 -32.62 28.12 38.27
N SER A 26 -31.81 29.17 38.34
CA SER A 26 -31.74 30.19 37.28
C SER A 26 -31.42 29.52 35.94
N GLU A 27 -31.99 30.00 34.85
CA GLU A 27 -31.78 29.43 33.50
C GLU A 27 -30.29 29.30 33.12
N ASP A 28 -29.42 30.10 33.73
CA ASP A 28 -27.95 30.03 33.59
C ASP A 28 -27.30 28.76 34.16
N ASP A 29 -28.00 28.01 35.02
CA ASP A 29 -27.49 26.77 35.67
C ASP A 29 -27.95 25.49 34.94
N LEU A 30 -28.71 25.64 33.85
CA LEU A 30 -29.18 24.56 32.97
C LEU A 30 -28.13 24.24 31.88
N TRP A 31 -26.88 24.02 32.28
CA TRP A 31 -25.75 23.75 31.36
C TRP A 31 -25.95 22.52 30.45
N PHE A 32 -26.94 21.69 30.74
CA PHE A 32 -27.36 20.51 29.98
C PHE A 32 -28.42 20.79 28.92
N LEU A 33 -29.04 21.97 28.91
CA LEU A 33 -29.95 22.40 27.84
C LEU A 33 -29.15 23.15 26.76
N PRO A 34 -29.41 22.88 25.47
CA PRO A 34 -28.82 23.69 24.40
C PRO A 34 -29.24 25.15 24.60
N GLY A 35 -28.25 26.05 24.57
CA GLY A 35 -28.48 27.49 24.70
C GLY A 35 -29.46 28.02 23.63
N PRO A 36 -30.01 29.23 23.81
CA PRO A 36 -30.88 29.86 22.82
C PRO A 36 -30.19 29.83 21.45
N MET A 37 -30.94 29.50 20.39
CA MET A 37 -30.40 29.46 19.02
C MET A 37 -29.79 30.83 18.70
N GLU A 38 -28.46 30.92 18.73
CA GLU A 38 -27.73 32.01 18.10
C GLU A 38 -28.00 31.92 16.59
N ASP A 39 -28.24 33.07 15.94
CA ASP A 39 -28.35 33.13 14.48
C ASP A 39 -27.16 32.39 13.89
N GLU A 40 -27.45 31.31 13.15
CA GLU A 40 -26.44 30.43 12.56
C GLU A 40 -25.48 31.33 11.75
N PRO A 41 -24.20 31.46 12.14
CA PRO A 41 -23.30 32.35 11.42
C PRO A 41 -23.27 31.85 9.99
N ASP A 42 -23.41 32.78 9.03
CA ASP A 42 -23.50 32.46 7.60
C ASP A 42 -22.22 31.71 7.19
N TYR A 43 -22.27 30.38 7.28
CA TYR A 43 -21.19 29.48 6.95
C TYR A 43 -21.13 29.45 5.43
N LEU A 44 -20.56 30.51 4.84
CA LEU A 44 -20.18 30.50 3.44
C LEU A 44 -19.33 29.26 3.23
N THR A 45 -19.85 28.35 2.40
CA THR A 45 -19.09 27.20 1.93
C THR A 45 -17.75 27.73 1.43
N PRO A 46 -16.61 27.21 1.89
CA PRO A 46 -15.31 27.69 1.41
C PRO A 46 -15.35 27.74 -0.10
N GLY A 47 -15.17 28.94 -0.66
CA GLY A 47 -15.25 29.15 -2.10
C GLY A 47 -14.32 28.18 -2.83
N PRO A 48 -14.63 27.81 -4.09
CA PRO A 48 -13.79 26.89 -4.85
C PRO A 48 -12.36 27.41 -4.83
N ARG A 49 -11.45 26.63 -4.22
CA ARG A 49 -10.02 26.96 -4.23
C ARG A 49 -9.59 27.10 -5.67
N ALA A 50 -8.97 28.23 -6.01
CA ALA A 50 -8.38 28.41 -7.32
C ALA A 50 -7.47 27.21 -7.60
N VAL A 51 -7.76 26.49 -8.68
CA VAL A 51 -6.92 25.39 -9.15
C VAL A 51 -5.59 26.03 -9.56
N PRO A 52 -4.46 25.71 -8.89
CA PRO A 52 -3.16 26.26 -9.25
C PRO A 52 -2.87 25.94 -10.71
N ARG A 53 -2.23 26.87 -11.42
CA ARG A 53 -1.84 26.61 -12.82
C ARG A 53 -0.78 25.49 -12.83
N GLU A 54 -0.81 24.63 -13.85
CA GLU A 54 0.15 23.52 -13.97
C GLU A 54 1.61 23.98 -13.86
N THR A 55 1.92 25.18 -14.40
CA THR A 55 3.25 25.79 -14.31
C THR A 55 3.65 26.13 -12.88
N GLU A 56 2.72 26.60 -12.05
CA GLU A 56 2.98 26.92 -10.63
C GLU A 56 3.29 25.65 -9.82
N VAL A 57 2.58 24.54 -10.13
CA VAL A 57 2.85 23.24 -9.52
C VAL A 57 4.26 22.76 -9.84
N LEU A 58 4.68 22.84 -11.11
CA LEU A 58 6.02 22.43 -11.54
C LEU A 58 7.13 23.26 -10.87
N ASP A 59 6.95 24.57 -10.76
CA ASP A 59 7.92 25.46 -10.11
C ASP A 59 8.09 25.16 -8.62
N ASP A 60 7.01 24.80 -7.93
CA ASP A 60 7.08 24.37 -6.54
C ASP A 60 7.86 23.06 -6.36
N TRP A 61 7.72 22.11 -7.30
CA TRP A 61 8.51 20.89 -7.30
C TRP A 61 9.99 21.12 -7.63
N ARG A 62 10.30 22.04 -8.56
CA ARG A 62 11.69 22.46 -8.84
C ARG A 62 12.36 23.08 -7.62
N LYS A 63 11.65 23.98 -6.92
CA LYS A 63 12.14 24.58 -5.67
C LYS A 63 12.33 23.52 -4.59
N ALA A 64 11.39 22.60 -4.46
CA ALA A 64 11.47 21.50 -3.51
C ALA A 64 12.71 20.62 -3.77
N GLU A 65 12.97 20.28 -5.03
CA GLU A 65 14.15 19.51 -5.43
C GLU A 65 15.45 20.23 -5.06
N GLY A 66 15.58 21.50 -5.43
CA GLY A 66 16.74 22.31 -5.08
C GLY A 66 17.00 22.36 -3.58
N GLY A 67 15.94 22.51 -2.78
CA GLY A 67 16.02 22.51 -1.31
C GLY A 67 16.31 21.13 -0.69
N GLN A 68 16.10 20.03 -1.42
CA GLN A 68 16.32 18.65 -0.97
C GLN A 68 17.52 17.97 -1.65
N ALA A 69 18.31 18.69 -2.44
CA ALA A 69 19.36 18.13 -3.31
C ALA A 69 20.33 17.18 -2.58
N ALA A 70 20.75 17.52 -1.36
CA ALA A 70 21.65 16.67 -0.57
C ALA A 70 21.00 15.34 -0.14
N ARG A 71 19.71 15.35 0.21
CA ARG A 71 18.94 14.14 0.52
C ARG A 71 18.69 13.32 -0.73
N LEU A 72 18.32 13.99 -1.82
CA LEU A 72 18.10 13.36 -3.12
C LEU A 72 19.34 12.60 -3.59
N ALA A 73 20.53 13.23 -3.52
CA ALA A 73 21.79 12.59 -3.88
C ALA A 73 22.09 11.35 -3.03
N ARG A 74 21.80 11.39 -1.72
CA ARG A 74 21.93 10.24 -0.81
C ARG A 74 21.00 9.10 -1.23
N VAL A 75 19.73 9.40 -1.47
CA VAL A 75 18.73 8.41 -1.90
C VAL A 75 19.09 7.81 -3.24
N ALA A 76 19.52 8.62 -4.22
CA ALA A 76 20.00 8.14 -5.51
C ALA A 76 21.17 7.16 -5.33
N GLY A 77 22.13 7.48 -4.45
CA GLY A 77 23.22 6.56 -4.09
C GLY A 77 22.73 5.24 -3.49
N ARG A 78 21.68 5.26 -2.66
CA ARG A 78 21.08 4.03 -2.08
C ARG A 78 20.37 3.18 -3.14
N ILE A 79 19.59 3.81 -4.02
CA ILE A 79 18.95 3.11 -5.14
C ILE A 79 20.01 2.52 -6.06
N GLY A 80 21.05 3.27 -6.40
CA GLY A 80 22.16 2.79 -7.24
C GLY A 80 22.92 1.61 -6.62
N ALA A 81 23.12 1.61 -5.30
CA ALA A 81 23.73 0.47 -4.61
C ALA A 81 22.82 -0.78 -4.65
N LEU A 82 21.50 -0.60 -4.46
CA LEU A 82 20.53 -1.68 -4.59
C LEU A 82 20.44 -2.19 -6.03
N ASP A 83 20.51 -1.31 -7.02
CA ASP A 83 20.54 -1.62 -8.45
C ASP A 83 21.72 -2.54 -8.79
N ASP A 84 22.93 -2.13 -8.44
CA ASP A 84 24.14 -2.93 -8.68
C ASP A 84 24.07 -4.29 -7.96
N ARG A 85 23.55 -4.31 -6.72
CA ARG A 85 23.36 -5.54 -5.97
C ARG A 85 22.39 -6.51 -6.64
N LEU A 86 21.23 -6.02 -7.10
CA LEU A 86 20.23 -6.83 -7.81
C LEU A 86 20.68 -7.20 -9.23
N LYS A 87 21.60 -6.45 -9.82
CA LYS A 87 22.21 -6.80 -11.12
C LYS A 87 23.17 -7.99 -10.98
N ARG A 88 23.94 -8.04 -9.91
CA ARG A 88 24.92 -9.12 -9.63
C ARG A 88 24.34 -10.32 -8.91
N GLY A 89 23.22 -10.13 -8.20
CA GLY A 89 22.55 -11.17 -7.44
C GLY A 89 21.73 -12.15 -8.28
N PRO A 90 21.27 -13.26 -7.68
CA PRO A 90 20.32 -14.19 -8.29
C PRO A 90 19.04 -13.51 -8.78
N GLU A 91 18.50 -13.98 -9.91
CA GLU A 91 17.29 -13.40 -10.52
C GLU A 91 16.08 -13.40 -9.58
N GLY A 92 15.95 -14.44 -8.74
CA GLY A 92 14.86 -14.59 -7.78
C GLY A 92 14.80 -13.50 -6.70
N TRP A 93 15.85 -12.71 -6.50
CA TRP A 93 15.83 -11.63 -5.51
C TRP A 93 14.89 -10.49 -5.88
N ARG A 94 14.76 -10.17 -7.18
CA ARG A 94 13.81 -9.14 -7.63
C ARG A 94 12.39 -9.57 -7.33
N HIS A 95 12.06 -10.83 -7.63
CA HIS A 95 10.75 -11.39 -7.34
C HIS A 95 10.47 -11.42 -5.82
N ARG A 96 11.47 -11.80 -5.01
CA ARG A 96 11.38 -11.76 -3.55
C ARG A 96 11.00 -10.37 -3.04
N LEU A 97 11.75 -9.35 -3.44
CA LEU A 97 11.49 -7.98 -3.01
C LEU A 97 10.15 -7.47 -3.53
N ALA A 98 9.77 -7.80 -4.76
CA ALA A 98 8.47 -7.43 -5.34
C ALA A 98 7.29 -8.01 -4.54
N LEU A 99 7.38 -9.27 -4.08
CA LEU A 99 6.37 -9.88 -3.22
C LEU A 99 6.23 -9.15 -1.88
N MET A 100 7.36 -8.79 -1.26
CA MET A 100 7.37 -8.08 0.02
C MET A 100 6.80 -6.67 -0.12
N GLU A 101 7.29 -5.90 -1.09
CA GLU A 101 6.85 -4.53 -1.37
C GLU A 101 5.36 -4.49 -1.74
N ALA A 102 4.89 -5.39 -2.60
CA ALA A 102 3.47 -5.44 -2.99
C ALA A 102 2.56 -5.77 -1.79
N ALA A 103 2.98 -6.71 -0.93
CA ALA A 103 2.25 -7.00 0.29
C ALA A 103 2.21 -5.76 1.21
N ASP A 104 3.34 -5.08 1.43
CA ASP A 104 3.43 -3.90 2.29
C ASP A 104 2.61 -2.71 1.74
N LEU A 105 2.61 -2.51 0.41
CA LEU A 105 1.75 -1.53 -0.26
C LEU A 105 0.26 -1.86 -0.08
N SER A 106 -0.11 -3.13 -0.02
CA SER A 106 -1.52 -3.54 0.16
C SER A 106 -2.06 -3.10 1.51
N TRP A 107 -1.21 -3.06 2.54
CA TRP A 107 -1.57 -2.52 3.86
C TRP A 107 -1.84 -1.01 3.80
N GLN A 108 -1.15 -0.28 2.92
CA GLN A 108 -1.34 1.16 2.73
C GLN A 108 -2.57 1.50 1.89
N GLY A 109 -2.98 0.58 1.01
CA GLY A 109 -4.17 0.68 0.18
C GLY A 109 -5.47 0.28 0.89
N GLY A 110 -5.38 -0.36 2.07
CA GLY A 110 -6.53 -0.84 2.84
C GLY A 110 -6.87 -2.32 2.62
N ASP A 111 -6.32 -2.94 1.59
CA ASP A 111 -6.51 -4.35 1.21
C ASP A 111 -5.93 -5.32 2.24
N ARG A 112 -4.80 -4.96 2.86
CA ARG A 112 -4.15 -5.70 3.97
C ARG A 112 -3.94 -7.20 3.67
N ILE A 113 -3.45 -7.51 2.47
CA ILE A 113 -3.12 -8.87 2.07
C ILE A 113 -1.75 -9.25 2.67
N SER A 114 -1.73 -10.32 3.45
CA SER A 114 -0.49 -10.84 4.04
C SER A 114 0.35 -11.60 3.00
N GLN A 115 1.66 -11.67 3.23
CA GLN A 115 2.61 -12.32 2.32
C GLN A 115 2.28 -13.81 2.08
N ASP A 116 1.75 -14.51 3.09
CA ASP A 116 1.36 -15.92 2.98
C ASP A 116 0.18 -16.13 2.04
N ARG A 117 -0.86 -15.28 2.15
CA ARG A 117 -2.02 -15.33 1.26
C ARG A 117 -1.63 -14.99 -0.16
N LEU A 118 -0.80 -13.95 -0.33
CA LEU A 118 -0.28 -13.56 -1.64
C LEU A 118 0.52 -14.71 -2.29
N ALA A 119 1.42 -15.34 -1.53
CA ALA A 119 2.24 -16.45 -2.02
C ALA A 119 1.38 -17.64 -2.45
N LEU A 120 0.38 -18.04 -1.66
CA LEU A 120 -0.55 -19.13 -2.00
C LEU A 120 -1.40 -18.80 -3.23
N TRP A 121 -1.88 -17.57 -3.36
CA TRP A 121 -2.70 -17.17 -4.50
C TRP A 121 -1.88 -17.08 -5.80
N ILE A 122 -0.65 -16.56 -5.77
CA ILE A 122 0.21 -16.50 -6.96
C ILE A 122 0.63 -17.90 -7.40
N SER A 123 1.03 -18.76 -6.46
CA SER A 123 1.57 -20.08 -6.80
C SER A 123 0.51 -21.14 -7.13
N LEU A 124 -0.65 -21.08 -6.50
CA LEU A 124 -1.66 -22.15 -6.57
C LEU A 124 -3.06 -21.65 -6.93
N ARG A 125 -3.26 -20.34 -7.11
CA ARG A 125 -4.58 -19.71 -7.26
C ARG A 125 -5.56 -20.04 -6.13
N LEU A 126 -5.02 -20.29 -4.93
CA LEU A 126 -5.81 -20.53 -3.74
C LEU A 126 -6.20 -19.21 -3.07
N SER A 127 -7.47 -19.08 -2.74
CA SER A 127 -8.02 -18.00 -1.91
C SER A 127 -8.85 -18.59 -0.77
N GLY A 128 -8.84 -17.92 0.38
CA GLY A 128 -9.74 -18.21 1.48
C GLY A 128 -11.17 -17.74 1.18
N VAL A 129 -12.15 -18.31 1.88
CA VAL A 129 -13.58 -17.95 1.74
C VAL A 129 -13.84 -16.46 2.04
N GLN A 130 -12.98 -15.85 2.88
CA GLN A 130 -13.08 -14.44 3.29
C GLN A 130 -12.14 -13.52 2.49
N ASP A 131 -11.39 -14.05 1.52
CA ASP A 131 -10.44 -13.22 0.77
C ASP A 131 -11.16 -12.45 -0.35
N ASP A 132 -10.91 -11.14 -0.42
CA ASP A 132 -11.32 -10.32 -1.55
C ASP A 132 -10.47 -10.68 -2.79
N MET A 133 -11.10 -11.36 -3.74
CA MET A 133 -10.46 -11.75 -5.00
C MET A 133 -9.99 -10.55 -5.83
N ALA A 134 -10.67 -9.41 -5.74
CA ALA A 134 -10.25 -8.20 -6.43
C ALA A 134 -9.00 -7.60 -5.77
N ALA A 135 -8.92 -7.61 -4.43
CA ALA A 135 -7.70 -7.23 -3.71
C ALA A 135 -6.51 -8.13 -4.06
N LEU A 136 -6.71 -9.46 -4.07
CA LEU A 136 -5.67 -10.40 -4.49
C LEU A 136 -5.22 -10.16 -5.94
N ALA A 137 -6.16 -9.89 -6.84
CA ALA A 137 -5.84 -9.54 -8.23
C ALA A 137 -5.02 -8.24 -8.33
N ARG A 138 -5.37 -7.19 -7.56
CA ARG A 138 -4.62 -5.92 -7.50
C ARG A 138 -3.19 -6.11 -6.98
N VAL A 139 -3.02 -6.81 -5.86
CA VAL A 139 -1.67 -7.07 -5.31
C VAL A 139 -0.88 -7.98 -6.25
N GLY A 140 -1.53 -8.95 -6.87
CA GLY A 140 -0.95 -9.77 -7.94
C GLY A 140 -0.48 -8.99 -9.15
N TRP A 141 -1.24 -7.97 -9.56
CA TRP A 141 -0.84 -7.02 -10.60
C TRP A 141 0.40 -6.24 -10.17
N ALA A 142 0.43 -5.74 -8.94
CA ALA A 142 1.58 -5.02 -8.40
C ALA A 142 2.86 -5.89 -8.44
N VAL A 143 2.79 -7.16 -8.01
CA VAL A 143 3.94 -8.07 -8.08
C VAL A 143 4.46 -8.24 -9.51
N ARG A 144 3.57 -8.43 -10.49
CA ARG A 144 3.98 -8.56 -11.90
C ARG A 144 4.70 -7.31 -12.40
N ARG A 145 4.16 -6.13 -12.09
CA ARG A 145 4.77 -4.86 -12.49
C ARG A 145 6.06 -4.57 -11.74
N LEU A 146 6.20 -4.93 -10.46
CA LEU A 146 7.44 -4.73 -9.72
C LEU A 146 8.52 -5.75 -10.10
N THR A 147 8.16 -6.91 -10.65
CA THR A 147 9.12 -7.93 -11.09
C THR A 147 9.74 -7.61 -12.46
N GLY A 148 8.99 -6.99 -13.39
CA GLY A 148 9.50 -6.70 -14.73
C GLY A 148 8.52 -6.01 -15.67
N GLY A 149 8.83 -6.08 -16.97
CA GLY A 149 8.01 -5.52 -18.05
C GLY A 149 8.23 -4.02 -18.30
N PRO A 150 7.48 -3.43 -19.25
CA PRO A 150 7.58 -2.00 -19.59
C PRO A 150 7.26 -1.10 -18.40
N GLY A 151 7.86 0.09 -18.39
CA GLY A 151 7.56 1.13 -17.40
C GLY A 151 6.30 1.93 -17.75
N PRO A 152 5.73 2.68 -16.78
CA PRO A 152 4.49 3.43 -16.98
C PRO A 152 4.64 4.63 -17.93
N GLU A 153 5.84 5.19 -18.10
CA GLU A 153 6.09 6.36 -18.95
C GLU A 153 5.97 6.08 -20.46
N GLN A 154 5.96 4.81 -20.89
CA GLN A 154 5.82 4.44 -22.31
C GLN A 154 4.36 4.41 -22.75
N ASP A 155 3.51 3.76 -21.96
CA ASP A 155 2.07 3.65 -22.16
C ASP A 155 1.43 3.35 -20.81
N LEU A 156 0.83 4.37 -20.22
CA LEU A 156 0.23 4.27 -18.89
C LEU A 156 -1.01 3.36 -18.88
N SER A 157 -1.79 3.36 -19.97
CA SER A 157 -3.00 2.54 -20.09
C SER A 157 -2.66 1.06 -20.17
N ALA A 158 -1.67 0.71 -21.01
CA ALA A 158 -1.15 -0.65 -21.07
C ALA A 158 -0.47 -1.06 -19.76
N PHE A 159 0.27 -0.16 -19.12
CA PHE A 159 0.89 -0.43 -17.83
C PHE A 159 -0.15 -0.81 -16.76
N LEU A 160 -1.26 -0.08 -16.70
CA LEU A 160 -2.33 -0.31 -15.73
C LEU A 160 -3.30 -1.45 -16.11
N ASP A 161 -3.15 -2.06 -17.29
CA ASP A 161 -4.11 -3.01 -17.86
C ASP A 161 -5.55 -2.41 -17.93
N ARG A 162 -5.66 -1.09 -18.18
CA ARG A 162 -6.93 -0.36 -18.21
C ARG A 162 -7.29 0.08 -19.62
N ARG A 163 -8.58 -0.01 -19.95
CA ARG A 163 -9.18 0.49 -21.19
C ARG A 163 -10.52 1.14 -20.88
N ASP A 164 -10.88 2.14 -21.67
CA ASP A 164 -12.21 2.73 -21.61
C ASP A 164 -13.27 1.71 -22.07
N PRO A 165 -14.46 1.71 -21.44
CA PRO A 165 -15.57 0.89 -21.89
C PRO A 165 -16.03 1.34 -23.28
N GLU A 166 -16.52 0.40 -24.09
CA GLU A 166 -17.00 0.69 -25.45
C GLU A 166 -18.19 1.68 -25.46
N ASN A 167 -18.97 1.73 -24.37
CA ASN A 167 -20.14 2.61 -24.21
C ASN A 167 -19.88 3.72 -23.16
N LEU A 168 -18.76 4.44 -23.29
CA LEU A 168 -18.50 5.60 -22.45
C LEU A 168 -19.46 6.74 -22.82
N SER A 169 -20.02 7.46 -21.84
CA SER A 169 -20.86 8.62 -22.13
C SER A 169 -20.03 9.78 -22.66
N ASP A 170 -20.60 10.58 -23.58
CA ASP A 170 -19.93 11.74 -24.17
C ASP A 170 -19.51 12.80 -23.14
N GLU A 171 -20.12 12.80 -21.95
CA GLU A 171 -19.80 13.70 -20.84
C GLU A 171 -18.66 13.19 -19.94
N THR A 172 -18.26 11.92 -20.05
CA THR A 172 -17.20 11.34 -19.22
C THR A 172 -15.87 11.43 -19.96
N GLU A 173 -14.90 12.12 -19.36
CA GLU A 173 -13.54 12.17 -19.90
C GLU A 173 -12.93 10.75 -19.98
N PRO A 174 -12.52 10.30 -21.19
CA PRO A 174 -11.86 9.02 -21.38
C PRO A 174 -10.67 8.86 -20.43
N PHE A 175 -10.49 7.64 -19.93
CA PHE A 175 -9.32 7.27 -19.17
C PHE A 175 -8.03 7.49 -19.96
N VAL A 176 -8.04 7.19 -21.27
CA VAL A 176 -6.88 7.41 -22.14
C VAL A 176 -6.46 8.88 -22.16
N ASP A 177 -7.42 9.81 -22.16
CA ASP A 177 -7.13 11.25 -22.19
C ASP A 177 -6.55 11.71 -20.84
N ARG A 178 -7.15 11.28 -19.71
CA ARG A 178 -6.59 11.52 -18.37
C ARG A 178 -5.19 10.94 -18.19
N ALA A 179 -4.97 9.72 -18.69
CA ALA A 179 -3.67 9.06 -18.65
C ALA A 179 -2.63 9.81 -19.50
N SER A 180 -3.03 10.31 -20.67
CA SER A 180 -2.17 11.13 -21.54
C SER A 180 -1.84 12.47 -20.89
N GLY A 181 -2.82 13.15 -20.28
CA GLY A 181 -2.58 14.40 -19.55
C GLY A 181 -1.60 14.24 -18.38
N TRP A 182 -1.68 13.11 -17.65
CA TRP A 182 -0.69 12.80 -16.61
C TRP A 182 0.70 12.54 -17.22
N LEU A 183 0.80 11.82 -18.34
CA LEU A 183 2.08 11.58 -19.03
C LEU A 183 2.69 12.88 -19.57
N ASP A 184 1.88 13.77 -20.13
CA ASP A 184 2.33 15.08 -20.62
C ASP A 184 2.89 15.93 -19.47
N LEU A 185 2.21 15.94 -18.32
CA LEU A 185 2.70 16.62 -17.12
C LEU A 185 4.02 16.03 -16.62
N MET A 186 4.17 14.70 -16.65
CA MET A 186 5.43 14.03 -16.33
C MET A 186 6.52 14.37 -17.34
N GLY A 187 6.18 14.49 -18.63
CA GLY A 187 7.09 14.94 -19.70
C GLY A 187 7.56 16.38 -19.52
N GLN A 188 6.68 17.30 -19.11
CA GLN A 188 7.04 18.68 -18.79
C GLN A 188 8.00 18.80 -17.59
N ALA A 189 7.97 17.80 -16.70
CA ALA A 189 8.89 17.67 -15.57
C ALA A 189 10.17 16.89 -15.89
N ALA A 190 10.54 16.73 -17.16
CA ALA A 190 11.72 15.97 -17.58
C ALA A 190 13.05 16.45 -16.95
N GLU A 191 13.13 17.75 -16.60
CA GLU A 191 14.32 18.34 -15.95
C GLU A 191 14.46 17.96 -14.47
N LEU A 192 13.38 17.53 -13.81
CA LEU A 192 13.45 17.03 -12.44
C LEU A 192 14.17 15.68 -12.42
N HIS A 193 14.89 15.41 -11.33
CA HIS A 193 15.44 14.09 -11.09
C HIS A 193 14.32 13.04 -11.07
N THR A 194 14.56 11.87 -11.65
CA THR A 194 13.59 10.75 -11.77
C THR A 194 12.88 10.39 -10.46
N ILE A 195 13.61 10.33 -9.34
CA ILE A 195 13.07 10.13 -7.98
C ILE A 195 12.09 11.25 -7.55
N THR A 196 12.41 12.52 -7.84
CA THR A 196 11.51 13.65 -7.58
C THR A 196 10.30 13.60 -8.49
N ARG A 197 10.51 13.32 -9.78
CA ARG A 197 9.45 13.17 -10.79
C ARG A 197 8.48 12.06 -10.39
N ALA A 198 8.98 10.94 -9.88
CA ALA A 198 8.16 9.86 -9.31
C ALA A 198 7.31 10.33 -8.11
N ALA A 199 7.89 11.09 -7.18
CA ALA A 199 7.17 11.65 -6.04
C ALA A 199 6.04 12.58 -6.50
N MET A 200 6.34 13.47 -7.45
CA MET A 200 5.38 14.38 -8.06
C MET A 200 4.23 13.59 -8.71
N GLY A 201 4.55 12.65 -9.61
CA GLY A 201 3.57 11.83 -10.30
C GLY A 201 2.65 11.06 -9.35
N PHE A 202 3.20 10.51 -8.26
CA PHE A 202 2.43 9.86 -7.20
C PHE A 202 1.41 10.82 -6.55
N HIS A 203 1.85 12.03 -6.19
CA HIS A 203 0.99 12.99 -5.50
C HIS A 203 -0.04 13.67 -6.41
N LEU A 204 0.27 13.82 -7.70
CA LEU A 204 -0.64 14.41 -8.68
C LEU A 204 -1.60 13.38 -9.30
N TRP A 205 -1.40 12.09 -9.05
CA TRP A 205 -2.21 11.00 -9.60
C TRP A 205 -3.73 11.19 -9.45
N ARG A 206 -4.19 11.49 -8.23
CA ARG A 206 -5.63 11.72 -7.97
C ARG A 206 -6.12 13.01 -8.62
N LEU A 207 -5.27 14.04 -8.69
CA LEU A 207 -5.62 15.32 -9.31
C LEU A 207 -5.76 15.19 -10.82
N ALA A 208 -5.00 14.30 -11.45
CA ALA A 208 -5.15 13.92 -12.86
C ALA A 208 -6.36 13.00 -13.12
N GLY A 209 -7.28 12.85 -12.16
CA GLY A 209 -8.48 12.03 -12.34
C GLY A 209 -8.23 10.52 -12.38
N LEU A 210 -7.03 10.04 -12.07
CA LEU A 210 -6.66 8.61 -12.13
C LEU A 210 -7.03 7.83 -10.84
N GLY A 211 -7.84 8.42 -9.94
CA GLY A 211 -7.95 8.01 -8.52
C GLY A 211 -9.20 7.21 -8.08
N GLN A 212 -9.58 6.13 -8.77
CA GLN A 212 -10.63 5.18 -8.32
C GLN A 212 -10.16 4.19 -7.19
N LEU A 213 -11.03 3.26 -6.75
CA LEU A 213 -10.71 2.29 -5.68
C LEU A 213 -9.47 1.43 -6.09
N GLY A 214 -8.44 1.35 -5.22
CA GLY A 214 -7.18 0.67 -5.53
C GLY A 214 -6.08 1.54 -6.16
N CYS A 215 -6.40 2.77 -6.59
CA CYS A 215 -5.45 3.63 -7.33
C CYS A 215 -4.24 4.11 -6.52
N ARG A 216 -4.27 4.02 -5.18
CA ARG A 216 -3.08 4.32 -4.37
C ARG A 216 -1.96 3.29 -4.60
N MET A 217 -2.32 2.01 -4.80
CA MET A 217 -1.39 0.96 -5.18
C MET A 217 -0.83 1.22 -6.59
N GLU A 218 -1.71 1.52 -7.55
CA GLU A 218 -1.32 1.82 -8.92
C GLU A 218 -0.33 2.99 -8.99
N ALA A 219 -0.66 4.10 -8.33
CA ALA A 219 0.20 5.27 -8.24
C ALA A 219 1.55 4.95 -7.60
N ALA A 220 1.56 4.18 -6.50
CA ALA A 220 2.78 3.81 -5.82
C ALA A 220 3.66 2.89 -6.68
N VAL A 221 3.07 1.89 -7.33
CA VAL A 221 3.78 0.98 -8.24
C VAL A 221 4.33 1.75 -9.44
N ALA A 222 3.56 2.65 -10.05
CA ALA A 222 4.04 3.50 -11.13
C ALA A 222 5.22 4.37 -10.68
N ALA A 223 5.09 5.04 -9.54
CA ALA A 223 6.16 5.88 -8.98
C ALA A 223 7.42 5.07 -8.63
N ALA A 224 7.27 3.87 -8.04
CA ALA A 224 8.38 2.97 -7.77
C ALA A 224 9.14 2.58 -9.05
N ARG A 225 8.40 2.33 -10.15
CA ARG A 225 8.98 2.02 -11.47
C ARG A 225 9.69 3.23 -12.09
N ILE A 226 9.14 4.43 -11.94
CA ILE A 226 9.75 5.67 -12.47
C ILE A 226 11.02 6.02 -11.69
N ALA A 227 11.00 5.91 -10.36
CA ALA A 227 12.16 6.21 -9.53
C ALA A 227 13.37 5.31 -9.82
N ALA A 228 13.16 4.12 -10.38
CA ALA A 228 14.21 3.18 -10.78
C ALA A 228 14.39 3.06 -12.30
N SER A 229 13.79 3.96 -13.11
CA SER A 229 13.76 3.81 -14.57
C SER A 229 15.14 3.85 -15.24
N GLU A 230 16.12 4.50 -14.60
CA GLU A 230 17.52 4.57 -15.06
C GLU A 230 18.36 3.35 -14.62
N GLY A 231 17.83 2.52 -13.71
CA GLY A 231 18.47 1.32 -13.21
C GLY A 231 18.54 0.20 -14.25
N ARG A 232 19.47 -0.73 -14.06
CA ARG A 232 19.60 -1.95 -14.90
C ARG A 232 19.44 -3.24 -14.13
N GLY A 233 19.54 -3.19 -12.81
CA GLY A 233 19.34 -4.32 -11.89
C GLY A 233 18.05 -4.20 -11.08
N ALA A 234 17.76 -3.02 -10.52
CA ALA A 234 16.51 -2.75 -9.80
C ALA A 234 15.42 -2.33 -10.80
N VAL A 235 14.31 -3.07 -10.82
CA VAL A 235 13.15 -2.76 -11.66
C VAL A 235 12.26 -1.68 -11.02
N PHE A 236 12.37 -1.52 -9.69
CA PHE A 236 11.59 -0.58 -8.90
C PHE A 236 12.42 -0.05 -7.72
N ALA A 237 12.08 1.14 -7.23
CA ALA A 237 12.58 1.67 -5.96
C ALA A 237 11.64 1.24 -4.81
N PRO A 238 12.13 0.64 -3.72
CA PRO A 238 11.29 0.31 -2.57
C PRO A 238 10.65 1.56 -1.95
N LEU A 239 9.36 1.50 -1.64
CA LEU A 239 8.59 2.62 -1.06
C LEU A 239 7.98 2.24 0.29
N ALA A 240 7.40 1.03 0.41
CA ALA A 240 6.58 0.60 1.53
C ALA A 240 7.33 -0.28 2.53
N MET A 241 8.39 -0.97 2.11
CA MET A 241 9.22 -1.80 3.01
C MET A 241 9.84 -1.01 4.17
N GLY A 242 9.96 0.32 4.05
CA GLY A 242 10.40 1.23 5.12
C GLY A 242 9.26 1.79 5.99
N GLY A 243 8.02 1.43 5.70
CA GLY A 243 6.81 1.94 6.35
C GLY A 243 6.05 2.99 5.52
N ALA A 244 4.92 3.45 6.07
CA ALA A 244 3.93 4.28 5.37
C ALA A 244 4.31 5.77 5.18
N GLY A 245 5.40 6.23 5.81
CA GLY A 245 5.68 7.66 6.03
C GLY A 245 5.85 8.47 4.73
N GLY A 246 6.51 7.88 3.73
CA GLY A 246 6.78 8.53 2.45
C GLY A 246 5.53 8.77 1.60
N LEU A 247 4.49 7.95 1.76
CA LEU A 247 3.30 7.97 0.90
C LEU A 247 2.18 8.89 1.40
N ARG A 248 2.38 9.65 2.48
CA ARG A 248 1.30 10.51 3.02
C ARG A 248 1.07 11.73 2.11
N ALA A 249 -0.20 12.06 1.85
CA ALA A 249 -0.57 13.08 0.87
C ALA A 249 -0.49 14.54 1.37
N GLY A 250 -0.40 14.78 2.68
CA GLY A 250 -0.45 16.13 3.26
C GLY A 250 0.84 16.95 3.11
N GLY A 251 0.73 18.27 3.31
CA GLY A 251 1.86 19.21 3.28
C GLY A 251 2.15 19.81 1.90
N SER A 252 3.13 20.71 1.87
CA SER A 252 3.70 21.34 0.67
C SER A 252 4.52 20.35 -0.18
N SER A 253 4.85 20.71 -1.42
CA SER A 253 5.73 19.90 -2.28
C SER A 253 7.08 19.60 -1.62
N PHE A 254 7.64 20.56 -0.87
CA PHE A 254 8.87 20.37 -0.10
C PHE A 254 8.73 19.31 0.99
N GLU A 255 7.67 19.37 1.81
CA GLU A 255 7.44 18.41 2.89
C GLU A 255 7.10 17.01 2.36
N ARG A 256 6.36 16.94 1.24
CA ARG A 256 6.05 15.69 0.55
C ARG A 256 7.34 15.05 0.02
N LEU A 257 8.17 15.81 -0.69
CA LEU A 257 9.44 15.32 -1.21
C LEU A 257 10.38 14.87 -0.09
N ALA A 258 10.49 15.66 1.00
CA ALA A 258 11.32 15.31 2.15
C ALA A 258 10.94 13.93 2.74
N ARG A 259 9.64 13.72 2.98
CA ARG A 259 9.13 12.44 3.52
C ARG A 259 9.27 11.29 2.52
N TRP A 260 9.06 11.56 1.24
CA TRP A 260 9.25 10.59 0.17
C TRP A 260 10.69 10.08 0.14
N LEU A 261 11.67 10.99 0.17
CA LEU A 261 13.09 10.67 0.18
C LEU A 261 13.50 9.88 1.44
N ASP A 262 13.03 10.30 2.62
CA ASP A 262 13.29 9.57 3.88
C ASP A 262 12.68 8.16 3.85
N GLY A 263 11.49 8.03 3.25
CA GLY A 263 10.80 6.75 3.05
C GLY A 263 11.59 5.81 2.15
N ILE A 264 12.04 6.29 0.99
CA ILE A 264 12.86 5.49 0.06
C ILE A 264 14.19 5.11 0.70
N GLU A 265 14.88 6.03 1.38
CA GLU A 265 16.15 5.69 2.05
C GLU A 265 15.95 4.53 3.03
N THR A 266 14.92 4.62 3.87
CA THR A 266 14.59 3.57 4.85
C THR A 266 14.23 2.26 4.15
N ALA A 267 13.41 2.32 3.09
CA ALA A 267 12.97 1.14 2.36
C ALA A 267 14.14 0.46 1.61
N CYS A 268 15.06 1.23 1.01
CA CYS A 268 16.28 0.71 0.40
C CYS A 268 17.18 0.00 1.43
N LEU A 269 17.35 0.58 2.63
CA LEU A 269 18.12 -0.05 3.70
C LEU A 269 17.47 -1.37 4.16
N THR A 270 16.14 -1.40 4.30
CA THR A 270 15.39 -2.63 4.61
C THR A 270 15.58 -3.67 3.50
N ALA A 271 15.47 -3.28 2.23
CA ALA A 271 15.65 -4.17 1.10
C ALA A 271 17.07 -4.77 1.06
N MET A 272 18.11 -3.95 1.21
CA MET A 272 19.50 -4.42 1.29
C MET A 272 19.69 -5.43 2.42
N ARG A 273 19.16 -5.15 3.61
CA ARG A 273 19.21 -6.10 4.73
C ARG A 273 18.51 -7.42 4.42
N GLN A 274 17.35 -7.39 3.73
CA GLN A 274 16.68 -8.62 3.31
C GLN A 274 17.53 -9.44 2.33
N LEU A 275 18.28 -8.78 1.44
CA LEU A 275 19.18 -9.45 0.50
C LEU A 275 20.41 -10.05 1.21
N ASP A 276 20.99 -9.34 2.16
CA ASP A 276 22.13 -9.84 2.94
C ASP A 276 21.72 -11.03 3.82
N ASP A 277 20.56 -10.93 4.50
CA ASP A 277 20.01 -12.01 5.32
C ASP A 277 19.75 -13.27 4.48
N ILE A 278 19.15 -13.13 3.29
CA ILE A 278 18.83 -14.29 2.44
C ILE A 278 20.07 -14.88 1.75
N GLU A 279 21.08 -14.08 1.42
CA GLU A 279 22.35 -14.58 0.88
C GLU A 279 23.10 -15.39 1.95
N ALA A 280 23.23 -14.86 3.17
CA ALA A 280 23.85 -15.55 4.29
C ALA A 280 23.12 -16.85 4.63
N TRP A 281 21.79 -16.80 4.69
CA TRP A 281 20.97 -18.00 4.84
C TRP A 281 21.21 -19.01 3.71
N SER A 282 21.27 -18.55 2.46
CA SER A 282 21.45 -19.45 1.30
C SER A 282 22.77 -20.20 1.37
N ALA A 283 23.85 -19.53 1.77
CA ALA A 283 25.17 -20.13 1.94
C ALA A 283 25.19 -21.15 3.09
N ARG A 284 24.59 -20.79 4.24
CA ARG A 284 24.47 -21.69 5.40
C ARG A 284 23.64 -22.93 5.07
N ALA A 285 22.51 -22.75 4.37
CA ALA A 285 21.65 -23.84 3.95
C ALA A 285 22.36 -24.79 2.98
N GLU A 286 23.15 -24.26 2.03
CA GLU A 286 23.95 -25.07 1.11
C GLU A 286 24.99 -25.94 1.83
N ALA A 287 25.72 -25.37 2.79
CA ALA A 287 26.70 -26.11 3.59
C ALA A 287 26.04 -27.23 4.41
N GLU A 288 24.96 -26.93 5.13
CA GLU A 288 24.23 -27.91 5.94
C GLU A 288 23.59 -29.03 5.12
N MET A 289 23.09 -28.70 3.92
CA MET A 289 22.39 -29.65 3.05
C MET A 289 23.31 -30.47 2.14
N THR A 290 24.63 -30.23 2.17
CA THR A 290 25.63 -30.99 1.40
C THR A 290 25.50 -32.52 1.52
N PRO A 291 25.17 -33.11 2.70
CA PRO A 291 25.00 -34.56 2.83
C PRO A 291 23.72 -35.11 2.17
N LEU A 292 22.77 -34.25 1.80
CA LEU A 292 21.49 -34.66 1.22
C LEU A 292 21.65 -34.91 -0.29
N SER A 293 21.13 -36.05 -0.76
CA SER A 293 21.15 -36.41 -2.17
C SER A 293 19.85 -36.05 -2.88
N GLY A 294 19.93 -35.96 -4.22
CA GLY A 294 18.78 -35.71 -5.09
C GLY A 294 18.52 -34.24 -5.40
N ARG A 295 17.47 -33.99 -6.18
CA ARG A 295 17.14 -32.66 -6.73
C ARG A 295 16.26 -31.81 -5.80
N THR A 296 15.59 -32.43 -4.82
CA THR A 296 14.67 -31.73 -3.92
C THR A 296 15.38 -30.76 -2.96
N PRO A 297 16.50 -31.12 -2.29
CA PRO A 297 17.23 -30.19 -1.43
C PRO A 297 17.65 -28.87 -2.12
N PRO A 298 18.37 -28.88 -3.26
CA PRO A 298 18.75 -27.62 -3.93
C PRO A 298 17.52 -26.87 -4.49
N GLY A 299 16.49 -27.59 -4.98
CA GLY A 299 15.25 -26.97 -5.43
C GLY A 299 14.51 -26.22 -4.32
N LEU A 300 14.41 -26.80 -3.12
CA LEU A 300 13.81 -26.14 -1.97
C LEU A 300 14.60 -24.93 -1.50
N ARG A 301 15.93 -24.99 -1.53
CA ARG A 301 16.79 -23.84 -1.23
C ARG A 301 16.51 -22.68 -2.18
N ALA A 302 16.44 -22.95 -3.49
CA ALA A 302 16.11 -21.94 -4.49
C ALA A 302 14.73 -21.32 -4.25
N VAL A 303 13.71 -22.14 -3.99
CA VAL A 303 12.35 -21.65 -3.69
C VAL A 303 12.31 -20.78 -2.44
N LEU A 304 13.00 -21.16 -1.36
CA LEU A 304 13.04 -20.37 -0.12
C LEU A 304 13.88 -19.08 -0.25
N ALA A 305 14.89 -19.08 -1.13
CA ALA A 305 15.64 -17.87 -1.47
C ALA A 305 14.77 -16.88 -2.26
N GLU A 306 13.99 -17.36 -3.22
CA GLU A 306 13.14 -16.53 -4.07
C GLU A 306 11.83 -16.09 -3.38
N TRP A 307 11.20 -16.96 -2.60
CA TRP A 307 9.90 -16.68 -1.99
C TRP A 307 10.04 -16.32 -0.50
N PRO A 308 9.47 -15.18 -0.05
CA PRO A 308 9.54 -14.78 1.36
C PRO A 308 8.93 -15.81 2.32
N LEU A 309 7.86 -16.49 1.90
CA LEU A 309 7.14 -17.50 2.65
C LEU A 309 6.77 -18.67 1.73
N VAL A 310 6.94 -19.89 2.22
CA VAL A 310 6.71 -21.12 1.43
C VAL A 310 5.81 -22.08 2.18
N SER A 311 4.87 -22.72 1.48
CA SER A 311 4.11 -23.86 2.00
C SER A 311 4.55 -25.16 1.31
N ALA A 312 4.22 -26.31 1.90
CA ALA A 312 4.47 -27.62 1.28
C ALA A 312 3.79 -27.79 -0.10
N PRO A 313 2.50 -27.43 -0.32
CA PRO A 313 1.90 -27.50 -1.65
C PRO A 313 2.56 -26.58 -2.67
N MET A 314 2.96 -25.39 -2.23
CA MET A 314 3.63 -24.44 -3.10
C MET A 314 5.02 -24.94 -3.49
N ALA A 315 5.80 -25.46 -2.53
CA ALA A 315 7.10 -26.05 -2.80
C ALA A 315 7.02 -27.27 -3.72
N GLU A 316 5.98 -28.12 -3.60
CA GLU A 316 5.74 -29.21 -4.55
C GLU A 316 5.52 -28.67 -5.97
N ALA A 317 4.63 -27.68 -6.13
CA ALA A 317 4.34 -27.09 -7.43
C ALA A 317 5.57 -26.42 -8.06
N LEU A 318 6.36 -25.68 -7.27
CA LEU A 318 7.50 -24.91 -7.75
C LEU A 318 8.76 -25.78 -8.01
N THR A 319 8.97 -26.84 -7.22
CA THR A 319 10.13 -27.72 -7.40
C THR A 319 9.87 -28.92 -8.31
N GLY A 320 8.59 -29.27 -8.55
CA GLY A 320 8.19 -30.50 -9.24
C GLY A 320 8.48 -31.79 -8.45
N ALA A 321 8.92 -31.69 -7.19
CA ALA A 321 9.15 -32.84 -6.33
C ALA A 321 7.85 -33.30 -5.66
N SER A 322 7.75 -34.58 -5.31
CA SER A 322 6.54 -35.11 -4.65
C SER A 322 6.31 -34.46 -3.28
N ARG A 323 5.03 -34.30 -2.89
CA ARG A 323 4.63 -33.77 -1.57
C ARG A 323 5.39 -34.42 -0.41
N ALA A 324 5.53 -35.73 -0.43
CA ALA A 324 6.20 -36.48 0.62
C ALA A 324 7.70 -36.13 0.69
N ALA A 325 8.38 -35.96 -0.44
CA ALA A 325 9.78 -35.54 -0.47
C ALA A 325 9.94 -34.11 0.05
N VAL A 326 9.06 -33.19 -0.37
CA VAL A 326 9.03 -31.81 0.11
C VAL A 326 8.84 -31.75 1.63
N GLN A 327 7.83 -32.44 2.16
CA GLN A 327 7.54 -32.44 3.60
C GLN A 327 8.69 -33.01 4.43
N ARG A 328 9.33 -34.09 3.99
CA ARG A 328 10.51 -34.65 4.67
C ARG A 328 11.66 -33.64 4.73
N ASN A 329 11.94 -32.95 3.63
CA ASN A 329 13.01 -31.96 3.59
C ASN A 329 12.66 -30.71 4.41
N LEU A 330 11.43 -30.20 4.36
CA LEU A 330 11.01 -29.08 5.20
C LEU A 330 11.13 -29.42 6.70
N ALA A 331 10.68 -30.61 7.11
CA ALA A 331 10.83 -31.07 8.49
C ALA A 331 12.31 -31.17 8.90
N TRP A 332 13.17 -31.66 8.02
CA TRP A 332 14.61 -31.72 8.24
C TRP A 332 15.23 -30.32 8.38
N MET A 333 14.89 -29.39 7.49
CA MET A 333 15.38 -28.01 7.52
C MET A 333 14.94 -27.29 8.79
N GLN A 334 13.70 -27.52 9.24
CA GLN A 334 13.17 -26.95 10.49
C GLN A 334 13.90 -27.51 11.71
N ALA A 335 14.15 -28.83 11.76
CA ALA A 335 14.92 -29.45 12.85
C ALA A 335 16.37 -28.95 12.92
N ARG A 336 16.94 -28.53 11.79
CA ARG A 336 18.28 -27.90 11.70
C ARG A 336 18.26 -26.38 11.92
N GLY A 337 17.09 -25.79 12.18
CA GLY A 337 16.96 -24.35 12.38
C GLY A 337 17.21 -23.51 11.12
N LEU A 338 17.18 -24.10 9.92
CA LEU A 338 17.31 -23.38 8.64
C LEU A 338 16.01 -22.67 8.26
N ILE A 339 14.87 -23.19 8.69
CA ILE A 339 13.56 -22.55 8.48
C ILE A 339 12.77 -22.59 9.77
N ARG A 340 11.83 -21.66 9.92
CA ARG A 340 10.87 -21.65 11.01
C ARG A 340 9.45 -21.56 10.48
N GLU A 341 8.55 -22.28 11.12
CA GLU A 341 7.12 -22.12 10.88
C GLU A 341 6.66 -20.76 11.41
N VAL A 342 5.87 -20.04 10.62
CA VAL A 342 5.38 -18.67 10.94
C VAL A 342 3.86 -18.58 10.96
N THR A 343 3.16 -19.64 10.58
CA THR A 343 1.70 -19.72 10.67
C THR A 343 1.20 -20.19 12.03
N GLY A 344 0.05 -19.64 12.46
CA GLY A 344 -0.81 -20.19 13.51
C GLY A 344 -1.82 -21.21 12.97
N GLN A 345 -3.07 -21.21 13.46
CA GLN A 345 -4.15 -22.18 13.10
C GLN A 345 -4.69 -22.10 11.65
N GLY A 346 -3.90 -21.64 10.69
CA GLY A 346 -4.29 -21.59 9.28
C GLY A 346 -4.34 -22.97 8.62
N ARG A 347 -5.08 -23.09 7.51
CA ARG A 347 -5.22 -24.34 6.72
C ARG A 347 -3.88 -24.84 6.16
N PHE A 348 -2.95 -23.94 5.89
CA PHE A 348 -1.62 -24.26 5.37
C PHE A 348 -0.56 -23.80 6.36
N ARG A 349 0.43 -24.68 6.59
CA ARG A 349 1.64 -24.29 7.29
C ARG A 349 2.56 -23.53 6.35
N MET A 350 3.13 -22.43 6.83
CA MET A 350 4.07 -21.60 6.10
C MET A 350 5.40 -21.55 6.84
N TRP A 351 6.47 -21.64 6.07
CA TRP A 351 7.84 -21.55 6.55
C TRP A 351 8.53 -20.31 6.01
N LYS A 352 9.40 -19.72 6.83
CA LYS A 352 10.33 -18.65 6.47
C LYS A 352 11.76 -19.12 6.73
N ALA A 353 12.69 -18.70 5.85
CA ALA A 353 14.12 -18.77 6.14
C ALA A 353 14.46 -18.07 7.47
N THR A 354 15.36 -18.66 8.25
CA THR A 354 15.89 -18.05 9.47
C THR A 354 17.07 -17.14 9.15
N ASN A 355 17.19 -16.04 9.88
CA ASN A 355 18.38 -15.18 9.83
C ASN A 355 19.50 -15.83 10.65
#